data_AF-A0A0H3ZQY3-F1
#
_entry.id   AF-A0A0H3ZQY3-F1
#
_cell.length_a   1.000
_cell.length_b   1.000
_cell.length_c   1.000
_cell.angle_alpha   90.00
_cell.angle_beta   90.00
_cell.angle_gamma   90.00
#
_symmetry.space_group_name_H-M   'P 1'
#
loop_
_entity.id
_entity.type
_entity.pdbx_description
1 polymer ?
#
loop_
_entity_poly.entity_id
_entity_poly.type
_entity_poly.pdbx_seq_one_letter_code
_entity_poly.pdbx_strand_id
1 'polypeptide(L)'
;MMSMWLMLKASKSEQAALRARLDNALSTNQVSQASIDTLTQENSDANQLLVDRTRLHSTIEGKLNEDIEMLRRQLADDECYQKPWPSDVANRLREPY
;
A
#
# COMPACT_ATOMS: atom_id res chain seq x y z
N MET A 1 -44.19 -29.80 45.37
CA MET A 1 -44.13 -28.37 44.98
C MET A 1 -42.71 -27.78 44.97
N MET A 2 -41.82 -28.15 45.89
CA MET A 2 -40.46 -27.58 45.98
C MET A 2 -39.57 -27.86 44.75
N SER A 3 -39.70 -29.03 44.11
CA SER A 3 -38.98 -29.39 42.88
C SER A 3 -39.36 -28.54 41.66
N MET A 4 -40.66 -28.26 41.49
CA MET A 4 -41.19 -27.44 40.39
C MET A 4 -40.65 -26.00 40.45
N TRP A 5 -40.57 -25.44 41.67
CA TRP A 5 -40.03 -24.11 41.90
C TRP A 5 -38.51 -24.03 41.66
N LEU A 6 -37.76 -25.07 42.04
CA LEU A 6 -36.33 -25.18 41.75
C LEU A 6 -36.06 -25.26 40.25
N MET A 7 -36.84 -26.06 39.50
CA MET A 7 -36.74 -26.11 38.03
C MET A 7 -37.06 -24.76 37.38
N LEU A 8 -38.08 -24.06 37.86
CA LEU A 8 -38.41 -22.73 37.35
C LEU A 8 -37.28 -21.72 37.59
N LYS A 9 -36.64 -21.76 38.76
CA LYS A 9 -35.47 -20.92 39.05
C LYS A 9 -34.28 -21.26 38.15
N ALA A 10 -34.00 -22.55 37.96
CA ALA A 10 -32.93 -23.00 37.06
C ALA A 10 -33.17 -22.52 35.63
N SER A 11 -34.39 -22.70 35.10
CA SER A 11 -34.78 -22.23 33.77
C SER A 11 -34.64 -20.72 33.60
N LYS A 12 -35.05 -19.92 34.59
CA LYS A 12 -34.85 -18.46 34.56
C LYS A 12 -33.37 -18.08 34.58
N SER A 13 -32.56 -18.80 35.35
CA SER A 13 -31.11 -18.57 35.40
C SER A 13 -30.43 -18.90 34.08
N GLU A 14 -30.81 -20.01 33.44
CA GLU A 14 -30.31 -20.38 32.11
C GLU A 14 -30.71 -19.34 31.06
N GLN A 15 -31.97 -18.87 31.10
CA GLN A 15 -32.43 -17.85 30.18
C GLN A 15 -31.65 -16.53 30.35
N ALA A 16 -31.35 -16.13 31.59
CA ALA A 16 -30.53 -14.95 31.87
C ALA A 16 -29.09 -15.13 31.35
N ALA A 17 -28.48 -16.30 31.55
CA ALA A 17 -27.14 -16.60 31.05
C ALA A 17 -27.08 -16.61 29.51
N LEU A 18 -28.11 -17.18 28.86
CA LEU A 18 -28.22 -17.18 27.40
C LEU A 18 -28.38 -15.78 26.83
N ARG A 19 -29.18 -14.91 27.48
CA ARG A 19 -29.31 -13.50 27.10
C ARG A 19 -27.99 -12.75 27.22
N ALA A 20 -27.28 -12.92 28.34
CA ALA A 20 -25.97 -12.29 28.52
C ALA A 20 -24.95 -12.74 27.45
N ARG A 21 -24.98 -14.03 27.06
CA ARG A 21 -24.15 -14.54 25.95
C ARG A 21 -24.53 -13.94 24.61
N LEU A 22 -25.84 -13.80 24.33
CA LEU A 22 -26.33 -13.17 23.12
C LEU A 22 -25.88 -11.71 23.04
N ASP A 23 -26.08 -10.94 24.11
CA ASP A 23 -25.72 -9.53 24.15
C ASP A 23 -24.20 -9.33 23.96
N ASN A 24 -23.39 -10.20 24.57
CA ASN A 24 -21.95 -10.19 24.37
C ASN A 24 -21.55 -10.55 22.92
N ALA A 25 -22.18 -11.57 22.33
CA ALA A 25 -21.94 -11.94 20.94
C ALA A 25 -22.32 -10.82 19.96
N LEU A 26 -23.44 -10.13 20.21
CA LEU A 26 -23.86 -8.98 19.41
C LEU A 26 -22.88 -7.82 19.52
N SER A 27 -22.44 -7.48 20.73
CA SER A 27 -21.42 -6.46 20.96
C SER A 27 -20.10 -6.80 20.26
N THR A 28 -19.64 -8.05 20.39
CA THR A 28 -18.43 -8.54 19.72
C THR A 28 -18.55 -8.46 18.20
N ASN A 29 -19.72 -8.81 17.65
CA ASN A 29 -19.98 -8.73 16.22
C ASN A 29 -19.94 -7.28 15.72
N GLN A 30 -20.53 -6.33 16.46
CA GLN A 30 -20.49 -4.91 16.12
C GLN A 30 -19.06 -4.37 16.10
N VAL A 31 -18.24 -4.72 17.10
CA VAL A 31 -16.82 -4.33 17.13
C VAL A 31 -16.05 -4.95 15.97
N SER A 32 -16.34 -6.22 15.64
CA SER A 32 -15.70 -6.91 14.52
C SER A 32 -16.06 -6.26 13.19
N GLN A 33 -17.33 -5.88 13.00
CA GLN A 33 -17.79 -5.19 11.80
C GLN A 33 -17.11 -3.82 11.65
N ALA A 34 -17.06 -3.02 12.71
CA ALA A 34 -16.36 -1.74 12.70
C ALA A 34 -14.87 -1.91 12.35
N SER A 35 -14.22 -2.97 12.85
CA SER A 35 -12.82 -3.27 12.54
C SER A 35 -12.64 -3.66 11.07
N ILE A 36 -13.56 -4.47 10.52
CA ILE A 36 -13.54 -4.85 9.10
C ILE A 36 -13.71 -3.62 8.21
N ASP A 37 -14.64 -2.72 8.57
CA ASP A 37 -14.90 -1.51 7.79
C ASP A 37 -13.67 -0.60 7.77
N THR A 38 -13.02 -0.39 8.93
CA THR A 38 -11.76 0.37 9.02
C THR A 38 -10.65 -0.27 8.17
N LEU A 39 -10.41 -1.57 8.30
CA LEU A 39 -9.36 -2.26 7.53
C LEU A 39 -9.64 -2.21 6.03
N THR A 40 -10.91 -2.29 5.63
CA THR A 40 -11.32 -2.19 4.23
C THR A 40 -11.02 -0.80 3.67
N GLN A 41 -11.35 0.25 4.44
CA GLN A 41 -11.06 1.63 4.06
C GLN A 41 -9.54 1.88 3.96
N GLU A 42 -8.78 1.49 4.98
CA GLU A 42 -7.32 1.64 4.99
C GLU A 42 -6.65 0.93 3.80
N ASN A 43 -7.13 -0.28 3.46
CA ASN A 43 -6.61 -1.02 2.32
C ASN A 43 -6.95 -0.34 0.98
N SER A 44 -8.17 0.20 0.85
CA SER A 44 -8.57 0.99 -0.33
C SER A 44 -7.67 2.22 -0.49
N ASP A 45 -7.44 2.97 0.58
CA ASP A 45 -6.60 4.17 0.56
C ASP A 45 -5.13 3.86 0.26
N ALA A 46 -4.59 2.79 0.87
CA ALA A 46 -3.25 2.33 0.59
C ALA A 46 -3.08 1.86 -0.86
N ASN A 47 -4.06 1.14 -1.40
CA ASN A 47 -4.03 0.72 -2.79
C ASN A 47 -4.07 1.91 -3.75
N GLN A 48 -4.91 2.91 -3.47
CA GLN A 48 -4.96 4.13 -4.27
C GLN A 48 -3.62 4.85 -4.28
N LEU A 49 -2.96 4.99 -3.12
CA LEU A 49 -1.62 5.58 -3.01
C LEU A 49 -0.58 4.83 -3.87
N LEU A 50 -0.62 3.50 -3.89
CA LEU A 50 0.31 2.68 -4.67
C LEU A 50 0.07 2.83 -6.18
N VAL A 51 -1.19 2.89 -6.60
CA VAL A 51 -1.56 3.15 -8.00
C VAL A 51 -1.06 4.53 -8.43
N ASP A 52 -1.30 5.56 -7.63
CA ASP A 52 -0.87 6.92 -7.94
C ASP A 52 0.65 7.05 -8.00
N ARG A 53 1.36 6.39 -7.06
CA ARG A 53 2.83 6.34 -7.07
C ARG A 53 3.36 5.68 -8.34
N THR A 54 2.76 4.56 -8.76
CA THR A 54 3.16 3.83 -9.97
C THR A 54 2.94 4.69 -11.22
N ARG A 55 1.80 5.37 -11.31
CA ARG A 55 1.48 6.27 -12.41
C ARG A 55 2.44 7.45 -12.48
N LEU A 56 2.75 8.06 -11.35
CA LEU A 56 3.71 9.15 -11.26
C LEU A 56 5.11 8.69 -11.71
N HIS A 57 5.56 7.53 -11.22
CA HIS A 57 6.85 6.97 -11.58
C HIS A 57 6.97 6.73 -13.09
N SER A 58 5.97 6.07 -13.69
CA SER A 58 5.93 5.83 -15.14
C SER A 58 5.94 7.14 -15.95
N THR A 59 5.24 8.18 -15.47
CA THR A 59 5.24 9.49 -16.12
C THR A 59 6.62 10.15 -16.07
N ILE A 60 7.28 10.10 -14.91
CA ILE A 60 8.63 10.65 -14.73
C ILE A 60 9.64 9.90 -15.59
N GLU A 61 9.59 8.56 -15.60
CA GLU A 61 10.48 7.74 -16.44
C GLU A 61 10.30 8.04 -17.93
N GLY A 62 9.05 8.17 -18.39
CA GLY A 62 8.74 8.56 -19.76
C GLY A 62 9.39 9.89 -20.13
N LYS A 63 9.21 10.92 -19.29
CA LYS A 63 9.80 12.24 -19.51
C LYS A 63 11.33 12.21 -19.47
N LEU A 64 11.92 11.49 -18.52
CA LEU A 64 13.38 11.35 -18.44
C LEU A 64 13.95 10.67 -19.69
N ASN A 65 13.28 9.65 -20.22
CA ASN A 65 13.71 9.01 -21.46
C ASN A 65 13.60 9.96 -22.66
N GLU A 66 12.53 10.72 -22.77
CA GLU A 66 12.38 11.75 -23.81
C GLU A 66 13.49 12.81 -23.72
N ASP A 67 13.79 13.30 -22.51
CA ASP A 67 14.84 14.28 -22.25
C ASP A 67 16.22 13.71 -22.60
N ILE A 68 16.51 12.45 -22.24
CA ILE A 68 17.77 11.76 -22.61
C ILE A 68 17.91 11.65 -24.13
N GLU A 69 16.86 11.25 -24.83
CA GLU A 69 16.89 11.12 -26.29
C GLU A 69 17.00 12.49 -26.99
N MET A 70 16.43 13.54 -26.42
CA MET A 70 16.65 14.90 -26.88
C MET A 70 18.11 15.33 -26.69
N LEU A 71 18.68 15.14 -25.49
CA LEU A 71 20.06 15.50 -25.19
C LEU A 71 21.06 14.72 -26.05
N ARG A 72 20.80 13.43 -26.29
CA ARG A 72 21.60 12.59 -27.19
C ARG A 72 21.64 13.15 -28.61
N ARG A 73 20.49 13.58 -29.14
CA ARG A 73 20.41 14.22 -30.47
C ARG A 73 21.17 15.54 -30.49
N GLN A 74 20.98 16.40 -29.49
CA GLN A 74 21.71 17.67 -29.39
C GLN A 74 23.22 17.49 -29.33
N LEU A 75 23.71 16.53 -28.55
CA LEU A 75 25.13 16.17 -28.48
C LEU A 75 25.65 15.61 -29.80
N ALA A 76 24.85 14.80 -30.51
CA ALA A 76 25.23 14.28 -31.81
C ALA A 76 25.29 15.38 -32.87
N ASP A 77 24.42 16.39 -32.80
CA ASP A 77 24.35 17.49 -33.77
C ASP A 77 25.40 18.59 -33.51
N ASP A 78 26.04 18.61 -32.33
CA ASP A 78 27.09 19.55 -31.99
C ASP A 78 28.45 19.11 -32.57
N GLU A 79 28.98 19.89 -33.52
CA GLU A 79 30.27 19.68 -34.18
C GLU A 79 31.45 19.49 -33.22
N CYS A 80 31.38 20.04 -31.99
CA CYS A 80 32.42 19.91 -30.99
C CYS A 80 32.57 18.45 -30.52
N TYR A 81 31.46 17.71 -30.42
CA TYR A 81 31.42 16.32 -29.96
C TYR A 81 31.50 15.29 -31.09
N GLN A 82 31.35 15.71 -32.35
CA GLN A 82 31.56 14.85 -33.52
C GLN A 82 33.04 14.59 -33.83
N LYS A 83 33.96 15.41 -33.27
CA LYS A 83 35.40 15.24 -33.45
C LYS A 83 35.94 14.22 -32.44
N PRO A 84 36.86 13.33 -32.85
CA PRO A 84 37.50 12.42 -31.91
C PRO A 84 38.23 13.22 -30.83
N TRP A 85 38.07 12.80 -29.58
CA TRP A 85 38.72 13.43 -28.44
C TRP A 85 40.24 13.39 -28.61
N PRO A 86 40.97 14.45 -28.22
CA PRO A 86 42.42 14.42 -28.17
C PRO A 86 42.94 13.21 -27.40
N SER A 87 43.97 12.56 -27.93
CA SER A 87 44.45 11.26 -27.42
C SER A 87 44.95 11.34 -25.98
N ASP A 88 45.48 12.49 -25.56
CA ASP A 88 45.90 12.77 -24.19
C ASP A 88 44.72 12.77 -23.20
N VAL A 89 43.58 13.35 -23.58
CA VAL A 89 42.35 13.32 -22.77
C VAL A 89 41.79 11.90 -22.70
N ALA A 90 41.73 11.20 -23.83
CA ALA A 90 41.23 9.82 -23.88
C ALA A 90 42.12 8.84 -23.08
N ASN A 91 43.44 9.03 -23.10
CA ASN A 91 44.38 8.23 -22.32
C ASN A 91 44.24 8.50 -20.82
N ARG A 92 44.08 9.77 -20.42
CA ARG A 92 43.93 10.16 -19.01
C ARG A 92 42.64 9.63 -18.38
N LEU A 93 41.55 9.53 -19.14
CA LEU A 93 40.29 8.94 -18.67
C LEU A 93 40.36 7.41 -18.49
N ARG A 94 41.38 6.74 -19.03
CA ARG A 94 41.59 5.30 -18.89
C ARG A 94 42.49 4.94 -17.71
N GLU A 95 43.15 5.92 -17.09
CA GLU A 95 43.95 5.66 -15.88
C GLU A 95 43.04 5.59 -14.63
N PRO A 96 43.36 4.74 -13.65
CA PRO A 96 42.63 4.69 -12.38
C PRO A 96 42.75 6.02 -11.62
N TYR A 97 41.68 6.43 -10.95
CA TYR A 97 41.65 7.62 -10.09
C TYR A 97 42.52 7.49 -8.84
#